data_AF-A0A959IW25-F1
#
_entry.id   AF-A0A959IW25-F1
#
_cell.length_a   1.000
_cell.length_b   1.000
_cell.length_c   1.000
_cell.angle_alpha   90.00
_cell.angle_beta   90.00
_cell.angle_gamma   90.00
#
_symmetry.space_group_name_H-M   'P 1'
#
loop_
_entity.id
_entity.type
_entity.pdbx_description
1 polymer ?
#
loop_
_entity_poly.entity_id
_entity_poly.type
_entity_poly.pdbx_seq_one_letter_code
_entity_poly.pdbx_strand_id
1 'polypeptide(L)'
;TDEQKALVEFMRDGPQSVQQAGHWLKFAQDVSRRDQHTLDQDVKMYFYNQVVAMDAFIASWDSKMHYDYARPYALVHQYYDQQKIKAWGGEGHGMMEMDGSQWRPYSPETFLCPPFPSYVSGHSTISGGCAEALKLWTGSDEFGEEVKLVAGAMTEPDNLGDTVVLHFPTFTKTAEMAGISRVLGGYHIQADNVAGLQLGRDVAQEIWKFYKEHIGEAG
;
A
#
# COMPACT_ATOMS: atom_id res chain seq x y z
N THR A 1 8.63 15.58 -0.84
CA THR A 1 9.48 15.67 -2.04
C THR A 1 8.73 15.07 -3.21
N ASP A 2 9.20 15.28 -4.44
CA ASP A 2 8.54 14.71 -5.63
C ASP A 2 8.56 13.18 -5.61
N GLU A 3 9.63 12.57 -5.11
CA GLU A 3 9.70 11.11 -4.90
C GLU A 3 8.62 10.60 -3.94
N GLN A 4 8.36 11.32 -2.83
CA GLN A 4 7.30 10.95 -1.91
C GLN A 4 5.91 11.10 -2.54
N LYS A 5 5.67 12.16 -3.31
CA LYS A 5 4.42 12.36 -4.04
C LYS A 5 4.18 11.22 -5.04
N ALA A 6 5.20 10.93 -5.85
CA ALA A 6 5.19 9.83 -6.82
C ALA A 6 4.89 8.49 -6.14
N LEU A 7 5.54 8.19 -5.00
CA LEU A 7 5.27 6.96 -4.25
C LEU A 7 3.84 6.89 -3.72
N VAL A 8 3.30 7.98 -3.17
CA VAL A 8 1.92 8.05 -2.69
C VAL A 8 0.93 7.79 -3.81
N GLU A 9 1.15 8.38 -4.98
CA GLU A 9 0.27 8.23 -6.14
C GLU A 9 0.34 6.84 -6.74
N PHE A 10 1.55 6.32 -6.94
CA PHE A 10 1.79 4.97 -7.46
C PHE A 10 1.13 3.92 -6.58
N MET A 11 1.33 4.00 -5.26
CA MET A 11 0.78 3.03 -4.30
C MET A 11 -0.69 3.28 -3.94
N ARG A 12 -1.28 4.43 -4.29
CA ARG A 12 -2.73 4.63 -4.10
C ARG A 12 -3.52 3.84 -5.13
N ASP A 13 -2.96 3.75 -6.34
CA ASP A 13 -3.65 3.42 -7.57
C ASP A 13 -4.86 4.36 -7.85
N GLY A 14 -5.03 4.77 -9.11
CA GLY A 14 -6.10 5.71 -9.48
C GLY A 14 -7.53 5.17 -9.25
N PRO A 15 -8.57 6.02 -9.35
CA PRO A 15 -9.97 5.59 -9.19
C PRO A 15 -10.44 4.57 -10.25
N GLN A 16 -9.74 4.43 -11.37
CA GLN A 16 -9.98 3.41 -12.41
C GLN A 16 -9.04 2.20 -12.30
N SER A 17 -8.44 1.98 -11.13
CA SER A 17 -7.41 0.97 -10.94
C SER A 17 -7.94 -0.38 -10.45
N VAL A 18 -7.01 -1.32 -10.39
CA VAL A 18 -7.19 -2.68 -9.90
C VAL A 18 -7.18 -2.79 -8.37
N GLN A 19 -7.04 -1.65 -7.65
CA GLN A 19 -6.85 -1.58 -6.20
C GLN A 19 -5.66 -2.43 -5.71
N GLN A 20 -5.43 -2.51 -4.40
CA GLN A 20 -4.20 -3.10 -3.86
C GLN A 20 -4.01 -4.58 -4.20
N ALA A 21 -5.05 -5.41 -4.10
CA ALA A 21 -4.93 -6.83 -4.47
C ALA A 21 -4.58 -7.00 -5.96
N GLY A 22 -5.12 -6.13 -6.83
CA GLY A 22 -4.78 -6.20 -8.23
C GLY A 22 -3.42 -5.60 -8.56
N HIS A 23 -2.93 -4.62 -7.80
CA HIS A 23 -1.57 -4.10 -7.94
C HIS A 23 -0.56 -5.22 -7.67
N TRP A 24 -0.76 -5.96 -6.58
CA TRP A 24 0.08 -7.11 -6.26
C TRP A 24 -0.04 -8.26 -7.24
N LEU A 25 -1.20 -8.43 -7.89
CA LEU A 25 -1.32 -9.35 -9.04
C LEU A 25 -0.49 -8.89 -10.24
N LYS A 26 -0.42 -7.58 -10.52
CA LYS A 26 0.47 -7.06 -11.57
C LYS A 26 1.93 -7.32 -11.22
N PHE A 27 2.35 -7.11 -9.97
CA PHE A 27 3.70 -7.47 -9.54
C PHE A 27 3.97 -8.97 -9.66
N ALA A 28 3.00 -9.83 -9.37
CA ALA A 28 3.14 -11.26 -9.62
C ALA A 28 3.32 -11.55 -11.13
N GLN A 29 2.61 -10.84 -12.01
CA GLN A 29 2.82 -10.94 -13.47
C GLN A 29 4.21 -10.44 -13.89
N ASP A 30 4.74 -9.42 -13.22
CA ASP A 30 6.11 -8.93 -13.45
C ASP A 30 7.14 -10.00 -13.08
N VAL A 31 6.96 -10.66 -11.93
CA VAL A 31 7.76 -11.82 -11.51
C VAL A 31 7.69 -12.94 -12.55
N SER A 32 6.50 -13.27 -13.03
CA SER A 32 6.33 -14.28 -14.10
C SER A 32 7.12 -13.96 -15.36
N ARG A 33 7.08 -12.69 -15.81
CA ARG A 33 7.83 -12.23 -16.97
C ARG A 33 9.33 -12.25 -16.73
N ARG A 34 9.78 -11.83 -15.55
CA ARG A 34 11.20 -11.84 -15.14
C ARG A 34 11.77 -13.25 -15.13
N ASP A 35 11.04 -14.19 -14.54
CA ASP A 35 11.49 -15.56 -14.26
C ASP A 35 11.08 -16.56 -15.36
N GLN A 36 10.42 -16.08 -16.42
CA GLN A 36 9.99 -16.86 -17.59
C GLN A 36 9.12 -18.06 -17.21
N HIS A 37 8.10 -17.84 -16.38
CA HIS A 37 7.23 -18.90 -15.90
C HIS A 37 6.46 -19.61 -17.02
N THR A 38 6.21 -20.89 -16.80
CA THR A 38 5.23 -21.68 -17.54
C THR A 38 3.81 -21.41 -17.02
N LEU A 39 2.80 -21.83 -17.78
CA LEU A 39 1.40 -21.73 -17.37
C LEU A 39 1.15 -22.37 -15.99
N ASP A 40 1.74 -23.54 -15.73
CA ASP A 40 1.59 -24.25 -14.45
C ASP A 40 2.19 -23.46 -13.28
N GLN A 41 3.33 -22.82 -13.47
CA GLN A 41 3.95 -21.95 -12.46
C GLN A 41 3.09 -20.70 -12.20
N ASP A 42 2.58 -20.09 -13.26
CA ASP A 42 1.73 -18.91 -13.17
C ASP A 42 0.43 -19.19 -12.42
N VAL A 43 -0.30 -20.25 -12.79
CA VAL A 43 -1.55 -20.62 -12.12
C VAL A 43 -1.31 -20.82 -10.62
N LYS A 44 -0.22 -21.51 -10.27
CA LYS A 44 0.17 -21.78 -8.87
C LYS A 44 0.55 -20.51 -8.11
N MET A 45 1.41 -19.68 -8.68
CA MET A 45 1.87 -18.44 -8.05
C MET A 45 0.73 -17.45 -7.87
N TYR A 46 -0.05 -17.19 -8.93
CA TYR A 46 -1.16 -16.25 -8.89
C TYR A 46 -2.25 -16.72 -7.93
N PHE A 47 -2.55 -18.02 -7.91
CA PHE A 47 -3.49 -18.58 -6.93
C PHE A 47 -3.02 -18.30 -5.51
N TYR A 48 -1.78 -18.65 -5.16
CA TYR A 48 -1.25 -18.43 -3.82
C TYR A 48 -1.27 -16.93 -3.46
N ASN A 49 -0.78 -16.06 -4.33
CA ASN A 49 -0.73 -14.62 -4.07
C ASN A 49 -2.13 -14.01 -3.84
N GLN A 50 -3.12 -14.40 -4.67
CA GLN A 50 -4.46 -13.82 -4.58
C GLN A 50 -5.31 -14.42 -3.44
N VAL A 51 -5.07 -15.67 -3.04
CA VAL A 51 -5.69 -16.22 -1.81
C VAL A 51 -5.14 -15.48 -0.58
N VAL A 52 -3.84 -15.21 -0.55
CA VAL A 52 -3.23 -14.38 0.51
C VAL A 52 -3.84 -12.98 0.53
N ALA A 53 -4.01 -12.34 -0.64
CA ALA A 53 -4.65 -11.03 -0.71
C ALA A 53 -6.08 -11.05 -0.14
N MET A 54 -6.88 -12.07 -0.48
CA MET A 54 -8.25 -12.22 -0.01
C MET A 54 -8.33 -12.36 1.51
N ASP A 55 -7.55 -13.26 2.09
CA ASP A 55 -7.56 -13.49 3.55
C ASP A 55 -6.93 -12.32 4.32
N ALA A 56 -5.96 -11.62 3.73
CA ALA A 56 -5.43 -10.36 4.27
C ALA A 56 -6.51 -9.27 4.32
N PHE A 57 -7.39 -9.20 3.33
CA PHE A 57 -8.58 -8.33 3.38
C PHE A 57 -9.51 -8.73 4.52
N ILE A 58 -9.83 -10.01 4.67
CA ILE A 58 -10.70 -10.51 5.75
C ILE A 58 -10.12 -10.13 7.12
N ALA A 59 -8.85 -10.45 7.37
CA ALA A 59 -8.20 -10.18 8.65
C ALA A 59 -8.10 -8.68 8.96
N SER A 60 -7.78 -7.85 7.96
CA SER A 60 -7.70 -6.40 8.16
C SER A 60 -9.07 -5.75 8.35
N TRP A 61 -10.13 -6.23 7.69
CA TRP A 61 -11.49 -5.72 7.90
C TRP A 61 -12.07 -6.14 9.24
N ASP A 62 -11.80 -7.37 9.69
CA ASP A 62 -12.16 -7.81 11.04
C ASP A 62 -11.54 -6.88 12.09
N SER A 63 -10.24 -6.62 11.98
CA SER A 63 -9.55 -5.66 12.85
C SER A 63 -10.17 -4.26 12.79
N LYS A 64 -10.50 -3.76 11.59
CA LYS A 64 -11.13 -2.44 11.41
C LYS A 64 -12.45 -2.33 12.14
N MET A 65 -13.29 -3.34 12.03
CA MET A 65 -14.61 -3.35 12.67
C MET A 65 -14.50 -3.57 14.18
N HIS A 66 -13.49 -4.31 14.64
CA HIS A 66 -13.26 -4.51 16.07
C HIS A 66 -12.79 -3.24 16.78
N TYR A 67 -11.79 -2.53 16.22
CA TYR A 67 -11.17 -1.38 16.89
C TYR A 67 -11.84 -0.04 16.58
N ASP A 68 -12.54 0.08 15.45
CA ASP A 68 -13.25 1.30 15.00
C ASP A 68 -12.44 2.60 15.16
N TYR A 69 -11.14 2.54 14.85
CA TYR A 69 -10.22 3.64 15.16
C TYR A 69 -10.32 4.80 14.15
N ALA A 70 -10.25 6.03 14.67
CA ALA A 70 -10.36 7.25 13.87
C ALA A 70 -9.17 7.48 12.93
N ARG A 71 -9.43 8.21 11.84
CA ARG A 71 -8.43 8.55 10.80
C ARG A 71 -7.60 9.78 11.19
N PRO A 72 -6.38 9.94 10.64
CA PRO A 72 -5.55 11.13 10.89
C PRO A 72 -6.28 12.45 10.64
N TYR A 73 -7.13 12.53 9.62
CA TYR A 73 -7.95 13.72 9.34
C TYR A 73 -8.79 14.15 10.54
N ALA A 74 -9.57 13.24 11.11
CA ALA A 74 -10.38 13.52 12.28
C ALA A 74 -9.51 13.85 13.51
N LEU A 75 -8.43 13.09 13.73
CA LEU A 75 -7.54 13.27 14.87
C LEU A 75 -6.80 14.62 14.83
N VAL A 76 -6.29 15.03 13.67
CA VAL A 76 -5.60 16.32 13.51
C VAL A 76 -6.58 17.47 13.75
N HIS A 77 -7.78 17.41 13.16
CA HIS A 77 -8.81 18.43 13.36
C HIS A 77 -9.23 18.54 14.83
N GLN A 78 -9.31 17.41 15.54
CA GLN A 78 -9.71 17.38 16.95
C GLN A 78 -8.60 17.86 17.89
N TYR A 79 -7.37 17.37 17.74
CA TYR A 79 -6.28 17.60 18.70
C TYR A 79 -5.43 18.82 18.38
N TYR A 80 -5.43 19.29 17.12
CA TYR A 80 -4.58 20.39 16.66
C TYR A 80 -5.36 21.59 16.11
N ASP A 81 -6.68 21.67 16.29
CA ASP A 81 -7.58 22.72 15.75
C ASP A 81 -6.92 24.10 15.62
N GLN A 82 -6.64 24.77 16.75
CA GLN A 82 -6.07 26.13 16.79
C GLN A 82 -4.54 26.14 16.87
N GLN A 83 -3.90 24.99 16.71
CA GLN A 83 -2.46 24.88 16.75
C GLN A 83 -1.89 25.07 15.35
N LYS A 84 -0.86 25.91 15.22
CA LYS A 84 -0.13 26.07 13.97
C LYS A 84 0.69 24.83 13.68
N ILE A 85 0.46 24.24 12.51
CA ILE A 85 1.20 23.09 11.99
C ILE A 85 1.77 23.42 10.61
N LYS A 86 2.87 22.75 10.25
CA LYS A 86 3.45 22.83 8.90
C LYS A 86 2.99 21.62 8.08
N ALA A 87 2.21 21.88 7.02
CA ALA A 87 1.61 20.82 6.21
C ALA A 87 1.48 21.24 4.74
N TRP A 88 1.09 20.29 3.88
CA TRP A 88 0.79 20.56 2.47
C TRP A 88 -0.51 21.37 2.36
N GLY A 89 -0.44 22.56 1.77
CA GLY A 89 -1.54 23.51 1.63
C GLY A 89 -2.56 23.19 0.54
N GLY A 90 -2.32 22.12 -0.22
CA GLY A 90 -3.09 21.80 -1.40
C GLY A 90 -2.34 22.02 -2.70
N GLU A 91 -2.99 21.68 -3.80
CA GLU A 91 -2.45 21.80 -5.15
C GLU A 91 -2.01 23.25 -5.41
N GLY A 92 -0.77 23.44 -5.86
CA GLY A 92 -0.20 24.76 -6.14
C GLY A 92 0.25 25.57 -4.92
N HIS A 93 0.03 25.08 -3.69
CA HIS A 93 0.34 25.83 -2.46
C HIS A 93 1.61 25.33 -1.74
N GLY A 94 2.07 24.12 -2.07
CA GLY A 94 3.28 23.54 -1.45
C GLY A 94 3.14 23.35 0.06
N MET A 95 4.24 23.44 0.79
CA MET A 95 4.24 23.35 2.26
C MET A 95 4.03 24.73 2.87
N MET A 96 3.05 24.87 3.77
CA MET A 96 2.75 26.12 4.46
C MET A 96 2.41 25.89 5.94
N GLU A 97 2.42 26.96 6.72
CA GLU A 97 1.84 26.95 8.06
C GLU A 97 0.33 27.17 7.97
N MET A 98 -0.43 26.39 8.73
CA MET A 98 -1.89 26.45 8.79
C MET A 98 -2.38 26.05 10.18
N ASP A 99 -3.64 26.36 10.49
CA ASP A 99 -4.31 25.79 11.68
C ASP A 99 -4.61 24.30 11.44
N GLY A 100 -4.51 23.46 12.48
CA GLY A 100 -4.75 22.02 12.34
C GLY A 100 -6.16 21.68 11.84
N SER A 101 -7.17 22.52 12.10
CA SER A 101 -8.51 22.37 11.52
C SER A 101 -8.59 22.64 10.01
N GLN A 102 -7.54 23.20 9.41
CA GLN A 102 -7.43 23.39 7.97
C GLN A 102 -6.66 22.25 7.29
N TRP A 103 -6.07 21.34 8.07
CA TRP A 103 -5.23 20.27 7.57
C TRP A 103 -5.99 19.33 6.63
N ARG A 104 -5.33 18.89 5.56
CA ARG A 104 -5.84 17.85 4.67
C ARG A 104 -4.74 16.87 4.28
N PRO A 105 -5.08 15.58 4.04
CA PRO A 105 -4.13 14.61 3.49
C PRO A 105 -3.71 14.99 2.07
N TYR A 106 -2.60 14.42 1.60
CA TYR A 106 -2.18 14.54 0.21
C TYR A 106 -3.12 13.69 -0.68
N SER A 107 -4.15 14.35 -1.19
CA SER A 107 -5.22 13.74 -1.99
C SER A 107 -5.92 14.77 -2.88
N PRO A 108 -6.50 14.34 -4.03
CA PRO A 108 -7.44 15.15 -4.79
C PRO A 108 -8.61 15.60 -3.92
N GLU A 109 -9.17 16.75 -4.26
CA GLU A 109 -10.28 17.35 -3.49
C GLU A 109 -11.53 16.46 -3.44
N THR A 110 -11.71 15.60 -4.45
CA THR A 110 -12.86 14.68 -4.56
C THR A 110 -12.78 13.46 -3.64
N PHE A 111 -11.63 13.18 -3.01
CA PHE A 111 -11.44 12.00 -2.16
C PHE A 111 -10.48 12.28 -1.01
N LEU A 112 -10.94 12.95 0.05
CA LEU A 112 -10.05 13.29 1.17
C LEU A 112 -9.69 12.08 2.04
N CYS A 113 -10.67 11.26 2.41
CA CYS A 113 -10.46 10.17 3.36
C CYS A 113 -11.31 8.94 2.99
N PRO A 114 -10.73 7.72 3.01
CA PRO A 114 -11.50 6.51 2.82
C PRO A 114 -12.58 6.33 3.92
N PRO A 115 -13.81 5.92 3.57
CA PRO A 115 -14.95 5.85 4.50
C PRO A 115 -14.96 4.54 5.32
N PHE A 116 -13.84 4.23 5.97
CA PHE A 116 -13.72 3.05 6.85
C PHE A 116 -12.64 3.27 7.92
N PRO A 117 -12.71 2.54 9.07
CA PRO A 117 -11.81 2.71 10.20
C PRO A 117 -10.34 2.60 9.83
N SER A 118 -9.47 3.25 10.62
CA SER A 118 -8.05 3.37 10.33
C SER A 118 -7.29 2.07 10.62
N TYR A 119 -7.39 1.55 11.84
CA TYR A 119 -6.53 0.44 12.28
C TYR A 119 -7.09 -0.95 11.88
N VAL A 120 -6.32 -1.85 11.28
CA VAL A 120 -4.97 -1.68 10.69
C VAL A 120 -5.04 -1.12 9.27
N SER A 121 -3.91 -0.66 8.72
CA SER A 121 -3.85 -0.24 7.31
C SER A 121 -4.05 -1.43 6.37
N GLY A 122 -5.18 -1.46 5.65
CA GLY A 122 -5.46 -2.51 4.67
C GLY A 122 -4.41 -2.55 3.55
N HIS A 123 -3.96 -1.39 3.04
CA HIS A 123 -2.89 -1.34 2.03
C HIS A 123 -1.61 -2.01 2.55
N SER A 124 -1.28 -1.79 3.82
CA SER A 124 -0.13 -2.43 4.47
C SER A 124 -0.33 -3.93 4.64
N THR A 125 -1.53 -4.38 5.02
CA THR A 125 -1.82 -5.81 5.20
C THR A 125 -1.76 -6.58 3.89
N ILE A 126 -2.42 -6.10 2.84
CA ILE A 126 -2.33 -6.77 1.53
C ILE A 126 -0.88 -6.75 1.03
N SER A 127 -0.19 -5.62 1.13
CA SER A 127 1.19 -5.52 0.67
C SER A 127 2.15 -6.43 1.43
N GLY A 128 2.03 -6.48 2.75
CA GLY A 128 2.83 -7.36 3.59
C GLY A 128 2.59 -8.83 3.25
N GLY A 129 1.34 -9.22 3.03
CA GLY A 129 0.99 -10.59 2.68
C GLY A 129 1.44 -10.99 1.28
N CYS A 130 1.10 -10.22 0.26
CA CYS A 130 1.47 -10.52 -1.11
C CYS A 130 2.99 -10.51 -1.34
N ALA A 131 3.73 -9.62 -0.69
CA ALA A 131 5.20 -9.63 -0.74
C ALA A 131 5.79 -10.89 -0.10
N GLU A 132 5.32 -11.26 1.09
CA GLU A 132 5.79 -12.47 1.77
C GLU A 132 5.42 -13.72 0.97
N ALA A 133 4.23 -13.74 0.34
CA ALA A 133 3.81 -14.82 -0.55
C ALA A 133 4.76 -14.97 -1.76
N LEU A 134 5.12 -13.88 -2.45
CA LEU A 134 6.07 -13.94 -3.57
C LEU A 134 7.47 -14.37 -3.10
N LYS A 135 7.90 -13.91 -1.94
CA LYS A 135 9.18 -14.32 -1.34
C LYS A 135 9.21 -15.81 -0.98
N LEU A 136 8.16 -16.33 -0.35
CA LEU A 136 8.03 -17.76 -0.02
C LEU A 136 7.96 -18.62 -1.29
N TRP A 137 7.26 -18.15 -2.32
CA TRP A 137 7.08 -18.87 -3.57
C TRP A 137 8.37 -18.92 -4.41
N THR A 138 9.06 -17.78 -4.57
CA THR A 138 10.32 -17.71 -5.35
C THR A 138 11.52 -18.26 -4.56
N GLY A 139 11.43 -18.31 -3.23
CA GLY A 139 12.56 -18.61 -2.35
C GLY A 139 13.58 -17.48 -2.24
N SER A 140 13.27 -16.29 -2.76
CA SER A 140 14.15 -15.10 -2.75
C SER A 140 13.33 -13.86 -2.40
N ASP A 141 13.96 -12.86 -1.75
CA ASP A 141 13.32 -11.55 -1.53
C ASP A 141 13.49 -10.61 -2.74
N GLU A 142 14.28 -10.98 -3.75
CA GLU A 142 14.58 -10.14 -4.91
C GLU A 142 13.34 -9.84 -5.76
N PHE A 143 13.12 -8.57 -6.11
CA PHE A 143 12.09 -8.15 -7.06
C PHE A 143 12.71 -7.50 -8.30
N GLY A 144 13.37 -6.35 -8.13
CA GLY A 144 14.18 -5.71 -9.18
C GLY A 144 13.38 -4.86 -10.18
N GLU A 145 12.12 -4.54 -9.90
CA GLU A 145 11.30 -3.69 -10.76
C GLU A 145 11.57 -2.19 -10.55
N GLU A 146 11.28 -1.40 -11.57
CA GLU A 146 11.30 0.06 -11.49
C GLU A 146 10.15 0.67 -12.28
N VAL A 147 9.66 1.82 -11.80
CA VAL A 147 8.57 2.55 -12.47
C VAL A 147 8.93 4.00 -12.60
N LYS A 148 8.83 4.51 -13.83
CA LYS A 148 8.99 5.94 -14.14
C LYS A 148 7.62 6.62 -14.20
N LEU A 149 7.46 7.69 -13.44
CA LEU A 149 6.23 8.50 -13.39
C LEU A 149 6.52 9.97 -13.11
N VAL A 150 5.55 10.84 -13.41
CA VAL A 150 5.61 12.27 -13.10
C VAL A 150 4.97 12.49 -11.74
N ALA A 151 5.68 13.12 -10.80
CA ALA A 151 5.16 13.40 -9.47
C ALA A 151 3.98 14.38 -9.52
N GLY A 152 2.91 14.08 -8.78
CA GLY A 152 1.73 14.94 -8.71
C GLY A 152 0.76 14.75 -9.87
N ALA A 153 1.03 13.84 -10.82
CA ALA A 153 0.16 13.65 -11.99
C ALA A 153 -1.29 13.28 -11.64
N MET A 154 -1.53 12.70 -10.45
CA MET A 154 -2.87 12.33 -9.99
C MET A 154 -3.49 13.32 -9.00
N THR A 155 -2.68 14.07 -8.26
CA THR A 155 -3.09 14.86 -7.09
C THR A 155 -2.85 16.35 -7.27
N GLU A 156 -1.90 16.72 -8.11
CA GLU A 156 -1.54 18.09 -8.48
C GLU A 156 -1.39 18.21 -10.02
N PRO A 157 -2.40 17.83 -10.82
CA PRO A 157 -2.31 17.83 -12.29
C PRO A 157 -1.95 19.19 -12.91
N ASP A 158 -2.28 20.29 -12.27
CA ASP A 158 -1.96 21.66 -12.71
C ASP A 158 -0.63 22.18 -12.12
N ASN A 159 0.02 21.40 -11.26
CA ASN A 159 1.30 21.74 -10.60
C ASN A 159 2.21 20.51 -10.47
N LEU A 160 2.56 19.93 -11.61
CA LEU A 160 3.40 18.74 -11.71
C LEU A 160 4.80 18.97 -11.14
N GLY A 161 5.33 17.95 -10.48
CA GLY A 161 6.74 17.87 -10.09
C GLY A 161 7.62 17.22 -11.16
N ASP A 162 8.84 16.89 -10.78
CA ASP A 162 9.79 16.22 -11.65
C ASP A 162 9.36 14.80 -12.03
N THR A 163 9.96 14.29 -13.11
CA THR A 163 9.86 12.86 -13.44
C THR A 163 10.76 12.05 -12.51
N VAL A 164 10.17 11.10 -11.81
CA VAL A 164 10.82 10.25 -10.81
C VAL A 164 10.86 8.80 -11.31
N VAL A 165 11.93 8.08 -10.96
CA VAL A 165 12.01 6.63 -11.07
C VAL A 165 11.93 6.04 -9.66
N LEU A 166 10.90 5.24 -9.39
CA LEU A 166 10.77 4.47 -8.16
C LEU A 166 11.40 3.10 -8.37
N HIS A 167 12.29 2.71 -7.45
CA HIS A 167 12.98 1.43 -7.50
C HIS A 167 12.42 0.48 -6.44
N PHE A 168 12.15 -0.76 -6.85
CA PHE A 168 11.56 -1.83 -6.04
C PHE A 168 12.52 -3.02 -5.97
N PRO A 169 13.62 -2.91 -5.20
CA PRO A 169 14.69 -3.92 -5.22
C PRO A 169 14.28 -5.26 -4.63
N THR A 170 13.44 -5.27 -3.59
CA THR A 170 12.98 -6.49 -2.92
C THR A 170 11.49 -6.44 -2.64
N PHE A 171 10.83 -7.61 -2.57
CA PHE A 171 9.41 -7.70 -2.23
C PHE A 171 9.12 -7.07 -0.87
N THR A 172 9.96 -7.36 0.13
CA THR A 172 9.87 -6.75 1.47
C THR A 172 9.92 -5.24 1.39
N LYS A 173 10.88 -4.68 0.64
CA LYS A 173 11.02 -3.23 0.50
C LYS A 173 9.83 -2.60 -0.22
N THR A 174 9.32 -3.25 -1.26
CA THR A 174 8.12 -2.82 -1.98
C THR A 174 6.92 -2.74 -1.05
N ALA A 175 6.71 -3.74 -0.19
CA ALA A 175 5.63 -3.70 0.80
C ALA A 175 5.81 -2.57 1.83
N GLU A 176 7.03 -2.34 2.31
CA GLU A 176 7.34 -1.23 3.22
C GLU A 176 7.10 0.13 2.56
N MET A 177 7.45 0.26 1.28
CA MET A 177 7.17 1.45 0.46
C MET A 177 5.67 1.67 0.28
N ALA A 178 4.90 0.60 0.02
CA ALA A 178 3.44 0.66 -0.02
C ALA A 178 2.85 1.10 1.33
N GLY A 179 3.36 0.56 2.44
CA GLY A 179 2.97 0.97 3.78
C GLY A 179 3.26 2.45 4.04
N ILE A 180 4.52 2.86 3.99
CA ILE A 180 4.93 4.25 4.31
C ILE A 180 4.24 5.28 3.41
N SER A 181 3.89 4.93 2.17
CA SER A 181 3.09 5.79 1.28
C SER A 181 1.78 6.24 1.93
N ARG A 182 1.17 5.42 2.81
CA ARG A 182 -0.08 5.78 3.48
C ARG A 182 0.09 6.81 4.59
N VAL A 183 1.26 6.82 5.23
CA VAL A 183 1.62 7.83 6.23
C VAL A 183 2.02 9.13 5.53
N LEU A 184 2.83 9.03 4.48
CA LEU A 184 3.20 10.19 3.65
C LEU A 184 1.97 10.87 3.06
N GLY A 185 0.98 10.08 2.63
CA GLY A 185 -0.29 10.58 2.13
C GLY A 185 -1.25 11.13 3.20
N GLY A 186 -0.97 10.92 4.49
CA GLY A 186 -1.83 11.38 5.60
C GLY A 186 -3.07 10.51 5.85
N TYR A 187 -3.09 9.25 5.38
CA TYR A 187 -4.26 8.37 5.51
C TYR A 187 -4.21 7.45 6.71
N HIS A 188 -3.00 7.12 7.17
CA HIS A 188 -2.74 6.23 8.30
C HIS A 188 -1.64 6.83 9.17
N ILE A 189 -1.63 6.48 10.46
CA ILE A 189 -0.46 6.68 11.32
C ILE A 189 0.51 5.50 11.18
N GLN A 190 1.76 5.68 11.61
CA GLN A 190 2.79 4.65 11.45
C GLN A 190 2.45 3.33 12.15
N ALA A 191 1.75 3.39 13.29
CA ALA A 191 1.32 2.19 14.02
C ALA A 191 0.39 1.29 13.17
N ASP A 192 -0.60 1.87 12.49
CA ASP A 192 -1.52 1.14 11.60
C ASP A 192 -0.76 0.40 10.50
N ASN A 193 0.30 1.01 9.98
CA ASN A 193 1.11 0.47 8.91
C ASN A 193 2.00 -0.68 9.38
N VAL A 194 2.69 -0.51 10.51
CA VAL A 194 3.59 -1.54 11.07
C VAL A 194 2.77 -2.77 11.44
N ALA A 195 1.65 -2.58 12.14
CA ALA A 195 0.75 -3.67 12.50
C ALA A 195 0.12 -4.32 11.26
N GLY A 196 -0.30 -3.52 10.28
CA GLY A 196 -0.86 -4.03 9.03
C GLY A 196 0.13 -4.90 8.26
N LEU A 197 1.37 -4.43 8.07
CA LEU A 197 2.43 -5.21 7.39
C LEU A 197 2.68 -6.54 8.10
N GLN A 198 2.76 -6.54 9.42
CA GLN A 198 2.96 -7.77 10.19
C GLN A 198 1.80 -8.73 10.02
N LEU A 199 0.56 -8.26 10.19
CA LEU A 199 -0.64 -9.07 10.00
C LEU A 199 -0.67 -9.74 8.62
N GLY A 200 -0.30 -9.01 7.57
CA GLY A 200 -0.23 -9.55 6.22
C GLY A 200 0.77 -10.69 6.08
N ARG A 201 1.98 -10.51 6.62
CA ARG A 201 3.04 -11.54 6.61
C ARG A 201 2.60 -12.79 7.35
N ASP A 202 1.96 -12.64 8.51
CA ASP A 202 1.45 -13.75 9.30
C ASP A 202 0.39 -14.55 8.50
N VAL A 203 -0.54 -13.84 7.84
CA VAL A 203 -1.54 -14.45 6.94
C VAL A 203 -0.88 -15.25 5.82
N ALA A 204 0.15 -14.69 5.16
CA ALA A 204 0.85 -15.38 4.08
C ALA A 204 1.52 -16.69 4.54
N GLN A 205 2.11 -16.69 5.74
CA GLN A 205 2.77 -17.86 6.32
C GLN A 205 1.77 -18.96 6.71
N GLU A 206 0.58 -18.61 7.21
CA GLU A 206 -0.47 -19.59 7.46
C GLU A 206 -1.02 -20.19 6.17
N ILE A 207 -1.27 -19.36 5.15
CA ILE A 207 -1.77 -19.81 3.86
C ILE A 207 -0.73 -20.64 3.11
N TRP A 208 0.57 -20.41 3.34
CA TRP A 208 1.62 -21.24 2.74
C TRP A 208 1.46 -22.72 3.11
N LYS A 209 1.09 -23.02 4.36
CA LYS A 209 0.86 -24.40 4.83
C LYS A 209 -0.32 -25.02 4.08
N PHE A 210 -1.45 -24.30 4.02
CA PHE A 210 -2.62 -24.69 3.26
C PHE A 210 -2.28 -24.94 1.79
N TYR A 211 -1.58 -23.99 1.14
CA TYR A 211 -1.20 -24.08 -0.25
C TYR A 211 -0.34 -25.31 -0.54
N LYS A 212 0.71 -25.55 0.27
CA LYS A 212 1.63 -26.70 0.13
C LYS A 212 0.90 -28.04 0.23
N GLU A 213 -0.06 -28.17 1.15
CA GLU A 213 -0.91 -29.36 1.26
C GLU A 213 -1.70 -29.60 -0.03
N HIS A 214 -2.31 -28.57 -0.60
CA HIS A 214 -3.20 -28.69 -1.75
C HIS A 214 -2.48 -28.92 -3.08
N ILE A 215 -1.20 -28.55 -3.18
CA ILE A 215 -0.36 -28.86 -4.35
C ILE A 215 0.37 -30.21 -4.21
N GLY A 216 0.14 -30.96 -3.13
CA GLY A 216 0.75 -32.27 -2.92
C GLY A 216 2.20 -32.22 -2.44
N GLU A 217 2.61 -31.09 -1.85
CA GLU A 217 3.98 -30.86 -1.34
C GLU A 217 4.02 -30.74 0.20
N ALA A 218 2.97 -31.22 0.89
CA ALA A 218 3.02 -31.45 2.33
C ALA A 218 3.90 -32.69 2.62
N GLY A 219 5.03 -32.46 3.27
CA GLY A 219 5.89 -33.50 3.85
C GLY A 219 5.52 -33.78 5.30
#